data_AF-A0A7X2PNZ1-F1
#
_entry.id   AF-A0A7X2PNZ1-F1
#
_cell.length_a   1.000
_cell.length_b   1.000
_cell.length_c   1.000
_cell.angle_alpha   90.00
_cell.angle_beta   90.00
_cell.angle_gamma   90.00
#
_symmetry.space_group_name_H-M   'P 1'
#
loop_
_entity.id
_entity.type
_entity.pdbx_description
1 polymer ?
#
loop_
_entity_poly.entity_id
_entity_poly.type
_entity_poly.pdbx_seq_one_letter_code
_entity_poly.pdbx_strand_id
1 'polypeptide(L)'
;MDRLLAIIAGFSILLIGVVLFNIRRAHIRVEYSVSWLSAAFVLFVLSQSPWLLGQFASLIGLNSLPDALFIIVGGLFLVVFFRFSVVMSDLKDANIALTQKIAILEYQLNALHEKPQASDRK
;
A
#
# COMPACT_ATOMS: atom_id res chain seq x y z
N MET A 1 19.12 4.87 -24.89
CA MET A 1 19.20 4.34 -23.51
C MET A 1 19.14 5.45 -22.48
N ASP A 2 19.87 6.55 -22.69
CA ASP A 2 19.93 7.70 -21.75
C ASP A 2 18.56 8.33 -21.43
N ARG A 3 17.65 8.40 -22.41
CA ARG A 3 16.29 8.93 -22.19
C ARG A 3 15.44 8.06 -21.27
N LEU A 4 15.61 6.74 -21.35
CA LEU A 4 14.85 5.79 -20.53
C LEU A 4 15.36 5.82 -19.08
N LEU A 5 16.69 5.87 -18.91
CA LEU A 5 17.31 6.06 -17.60
C LEU A 5 16.91 7.41 -16.96
N ALA A 6 16.86 8.50 -17.73
CA ALA A 6 16.42 9.80 -17.24
C ALA A 6 14.95 9.81 -16.80
N ILE A 7 14.06 9.13 -17.55
CA ILE A 7 12.65 8.99 -17.18
C ILE A 7 12.50 8.19 -15.89
N ILE A 8 13.21 7.06 -15.77
CA ILE A 8 13.19 6.23 -14.55
C ILE A 8 13.73 7.01 -13.35
N ALA A 9 14.83 7.73 -13.50
CA ALA A 9 15.40 8.55 -12.45
C ALA A 9 14.44 9.66 -12.00
N GLY A 10 13.81 10.35 -12.95
CA GLY A 10 12.78 11.35 -12.67
C GLY A 10 11.57 10.76 -11.93
N PHE A 11 11.11 9.57 -12.35
CA PHE A 11 10.00 8.86 -11.71
C PHE A 11 10.36 8.43 -10.28
N SER A 12 11.59 7.97 -10.06
CA SER A 12 12.09 7.59 -8.73
C SER A 12 12.14 8.79 -7.77
N ILE A 13 12.66 9.93 -8.24
CA ILE A 13 12.72 11.16 -7.44
C ILE A 13 11.31 11.66 -7.12
N LEU A 14 10.41 11.66 -8.11
CA LEU A 14 9.01 12.03 -7.91
C LEU A 14 8.35 11.12 -6.87
N LEU A 15 8.56 9.81 -6.97
CA LEU A 15 8.00 8.82 -6.04
C LEU A 15 8.50 9.05 -4.62
N ILE A 16 9.80 9.27 -4.43
CA ILE A 16 10.38 9.62 -3.13
C ILE A 16 9.76 10.92 -2.59
N GLY A 17 9.63 11.95 -3.42
CA GLY A 17 9.01 13.22 -3.07
C GLY A 17 7.55 13.06 -2.63
N VAL A 18 6.77 12.28 -3.37
CA VAL A 18 5.38 11.96 -3.03
C VAL A 18 5.29 11.19 -1.71
N VAL A 19 6.12 10.17 -1.51
CA VAL A 19 6.14 9.38 -0.27
C VAL A 19 6.50 10.27 0.93
N LEU A 20 7.56 11.08 0.83
CA LEU A 20 7.97 12.00 1.91
C LEU A 20 6.91 13.07 2.19
N PHE A 21 6.26 13.62 1.15
CA PHE A 21 5.17 14.56 1.31
C PHE A 21 3.97 13.94 2.03
N ASN A 22 3.61 12.70 1.68
CA ASN A 22 2.51 11.96 2.31
C ASN A 22 2.83 11.59 3.77
N ILE A 23 4.07 11.23 4.08
CA ILE A 23 4.54 11.01 5.47
C ILE A 23 4.42 12.31 6.28
N ARG A 24 4.90 13.43 5.73
CA ARG A 24 4.95 14.73 6.43
C ARG A 24 3.56 15.35 6.65
N ARG A 25 2.58 15.01 5.80
CA ARG A 25 1.17 15.44 5.92
C ARG A 25 0.31 14.56 6.84
N ALA A 26 0.87 13.52 7.46
CA ALA A 26 0.22 12.68 8.48
C ALA A 26 -1.16 12.10 8.08
N HIS A 27 -1.37 11.79 6.79
CA HIS A 27 -2.57 11.06 6.34
C HIS A 27 -2.36 9.54 6.25
N ILE A 28 -1.13 9.06 6.42
CA ILE A 28 -0.74 7.66 6.30
C ILE A 28 0.12 7.28 7.53
N ARG A 29 -0.29 6.25 8.28
CA ARG A 29 0.56 5.64 9.34
C ARG A 29 1.87 5.16 8.70
N VAL A 30 2.99 5.45 9.36
CA VAL A 30 4.37 5.16 8.91
C VAL A 30 4.53 3.72 8.37
N GLU A 31 3.80 2.77 8.96
CA GLU A 31 3.72 1.36 8.56
C GLU A 31 3.41 1.15 7.06
N TYR A 32 2.51 1.92 6.47
CA TYR A 32 2.12 1.75 5.06
C TYR A 32 3.12 2.36 4.08
N SER A 33 3.92 3.32 4.54
CA SER A 33 4.97 3.95 3.74
C SER A 33 6.21 3.05 3.61
N VAL A 34 6.41 2.09 4.53
CA VAL A 34 7.58 1.19 4.52
C VAL A 34 7.67 0.38 3.23
N SER A 35 6.56 -0.16 2.73
CA SER A 35 6.54 -0.94 1.48
C SER A 35 6.97 -0.10 0.27
N TRP A 36 6.51 1.16 0.20
CA TRP A 36 6.87 2.09 -0.86
C TRP A 36 8.30 2.63 -0.73
N LEU A 37 8.78 2.85 0.50
CA LEU A 37 10.16 3.26 0.76
C LEU A 37 11.14 2.13 0.40
N SER A 38 10.80 0.90 0.77
CA SER A 38 11.55 -0.30 0.40
C SER A 38 11.55 -0.50 -1.12
N ALA A 39 10.41 -0.30 -1.79
CA ALA A 39 10.30 -0.34 -3.24
C ALA A 39 11.24 0.69 -3.90
N ALA A 40 11.19 1.95 -3.46
CA ALA A 40 12.04 3.02 -3.96
C ALA A 40 13.53 2.73 -3.71
N PHE A 41 13.88 2.21 -2.54
CA PHE A 41 15.25 1.84 -2.21
C PHE A 41 15.78 0.72 -3.10
N VAL A 42 15.00 -0.35 -3.29
CA VAL A 42 15.36 -1.46 -4.18
C VAL A 42 15.55 -0.95 -5.61
N LEU A 43 14.62 -0.15 -6.12
CA LEU A 43 14.73 0.47 -7.45
C LEU A 43 15.98 1.35 -7.58
N PHE A 44 16.29 2.15 -6.56
CA PHE A 44 17.48 2.99 -6.54
C PHE A 44 18.78 2.17 -6.62
N VAL A 45 18.88 1.11 -5.81
CA VAL A 45 20.04 0.20 -5.81
C VAL A 45 20.20 -0.51 -7.16
N LEU A 46 19.10 -1.00 -7.73
CA LEU A 46 19.09 -1.63 -9.05
C LEU A 46 19.49 -0.64 -10.16
N SER A 47 19.00 0.61 -10.10
CA SER A 47 19.34 1.65 -11.07
C SER A 47 20.84 2.01 -11.05
N GLN A 48 21.50 1.91 -9.90
CA GLN A 48 22.92 2.26 -9.77
C GLN A 48 23.86 1.11 -10.13
N SER A 49 23.35 -0.11 -10.31
CA SER A 49 24.17 -1.29 -10.59
C SER A 49 23.77 -1.98 -11.90
N PRO A 50 24.32 -1.52 -13.05
CA PRO A 50 24.17 -2.21 -14.33
C PRO A 50 24.64 -3.67 -14.29
N TRP A 51 25.60 -3.98 -13.41
CA TRP A 51 26.11 -5.33 -13.22
C TRP A 51 25.07 -6.26 -12.62
N LEU A 52 24.35 -5.83 -11.57
CA LEU A 52 23.25 -6.62 -10.97
C LEU A 52 22.13 -6.86 -11.98
N LEU A 53 21.79 -5.84 -12.78
CA LEU A 53 20.81 -5.95 -13.85
C LEU A 53 21.23 -6.95 -14.92
N GLY A 54 22.50 -6.95 -15.31
CA GLY A 54 23.05 -7.92 -16.26
C GLY A 54 22.96 -9.37 -15.76
N GLN A 55 23.23 -9.61 -14.47
CA GLN A 55 23.10 -10.95 -13.86
C GLN A 55 21.65 -11.43 -13.83
N PHE A 56 20.71 -10.54 -13.50
CA PHE A 56 19.28 -10.88 -13.54
C PHE A 56 18.77 -11.11 -14.97
N ALA A 57 19.22 -10.30 -15.93
CA ALA A 57 18.87 -10.45 -17.33
C ALA A 57 19.35 -11.82 -17.87
N SER A 58 20.58 -12.22 -17.56
CA SER A 58 21.11 -13.52 -17.99
C SER A 58 20.41 -14.71 -17.33
N LEU A 59 20.01 -14.59 -16.05
CA LEU A 59 19.22 -15.59 -15.35
C LEU A 59 17.85 -15.84 -16.00
N ILE A 60 17.18 -14.77 -16.46
CA ILE A 60 15.85 -14.86 -17.08
C ILE A 60 15.94 -15.14 -18.59
N GLY A 61 17.14 -15.02 -19.19
CA GLY A 61 17.35 -15.21 -20.63
C GLY A 61 16.97 -13.98 -21.46
N LEU A 62 17.02 -12.78 -20.87
CA LEU A 62 16.69 -11.52 -21.53
C LEU A 62 17.92 -10.95 -22.22
N ASN A 63 17.77 -10.58 -23.49
CA ASN A 63 18.86 -10.05 -24.31
C ASN A 63 19.10 -8.54 -24.12
N SER A 64 18.17 -7.82 -23.47
CA SER A 64 18.27 -6.37 -23.27
C SER A 64 18.11 -5.98 -21.79
N LEU A 65 19.03 -5.16 -21.28
CA LEU A 65 18.96 -4.58 -19.93
C LEU A 65 17.65 -3.83 -19.63
N PRO A 66 17.05 -3.06 -20.58
CA PRO A 66 15.77 -2.40 -20.34
C PRO A 66 14.61 -3.37 -20.06
N ASP A 67 14.60 -4.52 -20.72
CA ASP A 67 13.54 -5.53 -20.59
C ASP A 67 13.60 -6.18 -19.20
N ALA A 68 14.82 -6.45 -18.72
CA ALA A 68 15.06 -6.96 -17.37
C ALA A 68 14.63 -5.97 -16.29
N LEU A 69 14.94 -4.68 -16.47
CA LEU A 69 14.47 -3.61 -15.59
C LEU A 69 12.94 -3.59 -15.51
N PHE A 70 12.24 -3.66 -16.64
CA PHE A 70 10.78 -3.66 -16.69
C PHE A 70 10.16 -4.82 -15.92
N ILE A 71 10.70 -6.03 -16.07
CA ILE A 71 10.19 -7.22 -15.36
C ILE A 71 10.42 -7.09 -13.85
N ILE A 72 11.60 -6.65 -13.43
CA ILE A 72 11.92 -6.47 -12.00
C ILE A 72 11.02 -5.41 -11.37
N VAL A 73 10.88 -4.26 -12.03
CA VAL A 73 10.00 -3.18 -11.58
C VAL A 73 8.56 -3.71 -11.50
N GLY A 74 8.06 -4.34 -12.56
CA GLY A 74 6.70 -4.89 -12.59
C GLY A 74 6.44 -5.90 -11.46
N GLY A 75 7.36 -6.85 -11.25
CA GLY A 75 7.27 -7.84 -10.17
C GLY A 75 7.28 -7.19 -8.79
N LEU A 76 8.13 -6.19 -8.58
CA LEU A 76 8.18 -5.45 -7.33
C LEU A 76 6.87 -4.69 -7.05
N PHE A 77 6.31 -4.02 -8.06
CA PHE A 77 5.01 -3.35 -7.94
C PHE A 77 3.88 -4.35 -7.68
N LEU A 78 3.89 -5.54 -8.31
CA LEU A 78 2.91 -6.59 -8.01
C LEU A 78 2.96 -7.02 -6.54
N VAL A 79 4.14 -7.19 -5.96
CA VAL A 79 4.28 -7.51 -4.53
C VAL A 79 3.72 -6.38 -3.65
N VAL A 80 4.01 -5.13 -3.99
CA VAL A 80 3.47 -3.96 -3.26
C VAL A 80 1.95 -3.92 -3.36
N PHE A 81 1.38 -4.13 -4.55
CA PHE A 81 -0.06 -4.16 -4.75
C PHE A 81 -0.73 -5.31 -4.02
N PHE A 82 -0.11 -6.49 -4.01
CA PHE A 82 -0.60 -7.63 -3.26
C PHE A 82 -0.64 -7.33 -1.75
N ARG A 83 0.45 -6.78 -1.19
CA ARG A 83 0.50 -6.34 0.21
C ARG A 83 -0.60 -5.32 0.53
N PHE A 84 -0.80 -4.35 -0.37
CA PHE A 84 -1.85 -3.36 -0.21
C PHE A 84 -3.25 -4.00 -0.23
N SER A 85 -3.48 -4.97 -1.11
CA SER A 85 -4.75 -5.70 -1.19
C SER A 85 -5.07 -6.45 0.10
N VAL A 86 -4.08 -7.09 0.72
CA VAL A 86 -4.27 -7.79 2.01
C VAL A 86 -4.67 -6.80 3.10
N VAL A 87 -3.89 -5.73 3.26
CA VAL A 87 -4.17 -4.68 4.26
C VAL A 87 -5.56 -4.06 4.06
N MET A 88 -5.94 -3.82 2.80
CA MET A 88 -7.25 -3.26 2.47
C MET A 88 -8.38 -4.23 2.82
N SER A 89 -8.17 -5.54 2.62
CA SER A 89 -9.11 -6.58 3.02
C SER A 89 -9.31 -6.61 4.53
N ASP A 90 -8.21 -6.64 5.30
CA ASP A 90 -8.27 -6.66 6.77
C ASP A 90 -8.99 -5.42 7.32
N LEU A 91 -8.73 -4.25 6.72
CA LEU A 91 -9.39 -3.00 7.12
C LEU A 91 -10.89 -3.02 6.83
N LYS A 92 -11.30 -3.60 5.70
CA LYS A 92 -12.71 -3.78 5.34
C LYS A 92 -13.41 -4.69 6.35
N ASP A 93 -12.79 -5.81 6.71
CA ASP A 93 -13.37 -6.77 7.66
C ASP A 93 -13.51 -6.16 9.06
N ALA A 94 -12.50 -5.39 9.50
CA ALA A 94 -12.57 -4.65 10.76
C ALA A 94 -13.69 -3.60 10.76
N ASN A 95 -13.91 -2.90 9.65
CA ASN A 95 -14.97 -1.91 9.50
C ASN A 95 -16.38 -2.55 9.57
N ILE A 96 -16.56 -3.70 8.91
CA ILE A 96 -17.80 -4.48 9.01
C ILE A 96 -18.07 -4.89 10.46
N ALA A 97 -17.06 -5.44 11.14
CA ALA A 97 -17.20 -5.85 12.54
C ALA A 97 -17.51 -4.66 13.47
N LEU A 98 -16.90 -3.49 13.23
CA LEU A 98 -17.17 -2.29 14.01
C LEU A 98 -18.60 -1.77 13.79
N THR A 99 -19.05 -1.74 12.54
CA THR A 99 -20.42 -1.35 12.17
C THR A 99 -21.44 -2.26 12.85
N GLN A 100 -21.20 -3.57 12.86
CA GLN A 100 -22.06 -4.53 13.55
C GLN A 100 -22.12 -4.29 15.07
N LYS A 101 -20.97 -4.01 15.70
CA LYS A 101 -20.92 -3.68 17.14
C LYS A 101 -21.72 -2.41 17.45
N ILE A 102 -21.60 -1.37 16.62
CA ILE A 102 -22.36 -0.13 16.77
C ILE A 102 -23.86 -0.41 16.66
N ALA A 103 -24.30 -1.17 15.65
CA ALA A 103 -25.72 -1.52 15.49
C ALA A 103 -26.29 -2.28 16.70
N ILE A 104 -25.53 -3.21 17.29
CA ILE A 104 -25.94 -3.94 18.50
C ILE A 104 -26.03 -2.98 19.70
N LEU A 105 -25.06 -2.08 19.87
CA LEU A 105 -25.05 -1.07 20.93
C LEU A 105 -26.24 -0.12 20.82
N GLU A 106 -26.56 0.35 19.61
CA GLU A 106 -27.72 1.20 19.34
C GLU A 106 -29.03 0.48 19.69
N TYR A 107 -29.16 -0.80 19.30
CA TYR A 107 -30.32 -1.61 19.65
C TYR A 107 -30.51 -1.75 21.17
N GLN A 108 -29.43 -2.03 21.91
CA GLN A 108 -29.48 -2.16 23.36
C GLN A 108 -29.84 -0.84 24.06
N LEU A 109 -29.31 0.28 23.58
CA LEU A 109 -29.66 1.61 24.08
C LEU A 109 -31.14 1.92 23.86
N ASN A 110 -31.68 1.64 22.67
CA ASN A 110 -33.09 1.87 22.39
C ASN A 110 -33.99 1.01 23.29
N ALA A 111 -33.65 -0.26 23.48
CA ALA A 111 -34.40 -1.17 24.35
C ALA A 111 -34.41 -0.73 25.84
N LEU A 112 -33.34 -0.06 26.31
CA LEU A 112 -33.28 0.51 27.66
C LEU A 112 -34.18 1.74 27.81
N HIS A 113 -34.22 2.61 26.80
CA HIS A 113 -35.04 3.84 26.84
C HIS A 113 -36.54 3.58 26.69
N GLU A 114 -36.95 2.44 26.11
CA GLU A 114 -38.36 2.11 25.89
C GLU A 114 -39.08 1.57 27.16
N LYS A 115 -38.36 1.45 28.29
CA LYS A 115 -38.83 0.76 29.51
C LYS A 115 -39.23 1.63 30.74
N PRO A 116 -39.85 2.83 30.58
CA PRO A 116 -40.66 3.38 31.67
C PRO A 116 -41.98 4.07 31.28
N GLN A 117 -42.82 3.52 30.39
CA GLN A 117 -44.19 4.03 30.18
C GLN A 117 -45.33 3.00 30.34
N ALA A 118 -45.03 1.71 30.44
CA ALA A 118 -46.06 0.67 30.59
C ALA A 118 -46.52 0.42 32.04
N SER A 119 -45.88 1.06 33.04
CA SER A 119 -46.17 0.81 34.47
C SER A 119 -47.06 1.87 35.14
N ASP A 120 -47.44 2.95 34.45
CA ASP A 120 -48.24 4.05 35.01
C ASP A 120 -49.72 4.01 34.56
N ARG A 121 -50.17 2.83 34.11
CA ARG A 121 -51.56 2.58 33.71
C ARG A 121 -52.15 1.46 34.58
N LYS A 122 -52.22 1.69 35.88
CA LYS A 122 -53.07 0.92 36.80
C LYS A 122 -53.70 1.84 37.84
#